data_AF-A0A7J6TFM0-F1
#
_entry.id   AF-A0A7J6TFM0-F1
#
_cell.length_a   1.000
_cell.length_b   1.000
_cell.length_c   1.000
_cell.angle_alpha   90.00
_cell.angle_beta   90.00
_cell.angle_gamma   90.00
#
_symmetry.space_group_name_H-M   'P 1'
#
loop_
_entity.id
_entity.type
_entity.pdbx_description
1 polymer ?
#
loop_
_entity_poly.entity_id
_entity_poly.type
_entity_poly.pdbx_seq_one_letter_code
_entity_poly.pdbx_strand_id
1 'polypeptide(L)'
;YRRSGKFEDSLACLMDDRFEAIADKRMLGQVYETRGLIFRDMDRLGESLGYLDRAIEVVESARGEEDPELKDALDGALAEYLFHRGVVRSKLKRYEEALADLHESLKLSPKDAAAVLNERGMCWKYLGNLPEAISD
;
A
#
# COMPACT_ATOMS: atom_id res chain seq x y z
N TYR A 1 -5.46 -15.66 21.01
CA TYR A 1 -6.38 -16.32 20.06
C TYR A 1 -7.85 -15.86 20.09
N ARG A 2 -8.34 -15.08 21.08
CA ARG A 2 -9.77 -14.63 21.11
C ARG A 2 -10.02 -13.15 20.75
N ARG A 3 -8.96 -12.41 20.42
CA ARG A 3 -9.02 -10.98 20.03
C ARG A 3 -9.13 -10.83 18.50
N SER A 4 -8.45 -11.67 17.73
CA SER A 4 -8.35 -11.61 16.27
C SER A 4 -9.70 -11.72 15.57
N GLY A 5 -10.53 -12.70 15.95
CA GLY A 5 -11.84 -12.92 15.30
C GLY A 5 -12.83 -11.75 15.49
N LYS A 6 -12.79 -11.05 16.63
CA LYS A 6 -13.66 -9.88 16.84
C LYS A 6 -13.25 -8.66 16.00
N PHE A 7 -11.96 -8.53 15.69
CA PHE A 7 -11.48 -7.49 14.79
C PHE A 7 -11.84 -7.83 13.33
N GLU A 8 -11.66 -9.08 12.92
CA GLU A 8 -12.04 -9.58 11.58
C GLU A 8 -13.53 -9.38 11.29
N ASP A 9 -14.41 -9.72 12.23
CA ASP A 9 -15.86 -9.52 12.09
C ASP A 9 -16.23 -8.03 12.05
N SER A 10 -15.57 -7.21 12.89
CA SER A 10 -15.78 -5.76 12.90
C SER A 10 -15.27 -5.09 11.63
N LEU A 11 -14.22 -5.63 11.02
CA LEU A 11 -13.66 -5.21 9.74
C LEU A 11 -14.54 -5.65 8.57
N ALA A 12 -15.08 -6.86 8.59
CA ALA A 12 -16.01 -7.36 7.57
C ALA A 12 -17.30 -6.52 7.51
N CYS A 13 -17.84 -6.11 8.66
CA CYS A 13 -19.06 -5.31 8.73
C CYS A 13 -18.91 -3.85 8.24
N LEU A 14 -17.67 -3.33 8.18
CA LEU A 14 -17.40 -1.97 7.71
C LEU A 14 -17.39 -1.84 6.18
N MET A 15 -17.39 -2.95 5.44
CA MET A 15 -17.29 -2.97 3.99
C MET A 15 -18.17 -4.08 3.41
N ASP A 16 -19.49 -3.93 3.54
CA ASP A 16 -20.40 -4.65 2.64
C ASP A 16 -20.46 -3.91 1.29
N ASP A 17 -20.95 -4.59 0.24
CA ASP A 17 -21.06 -4.05 -1.12
C ASP A 17 -21.82 -2.71 -1.18
N ARG A 18 -22.67 -2.41 -0.19
CA ARG A 18 -23.41 -1.14 -0.10
C ARG A 18 -22.53 0.00 0.39
N PHE A 19 -21.52 -0.26 1.24
CA PHE A 19 -20.55 0.76 1.64
C PHE A 19 -19.71 1.21 0.45
N GLU A 20 -19.26 0.27 -0.38
CA GLU A 20 -18.52 0.58 -1.62
C GLU A 20 -19.35 1.38 -2.62
N ALA A 21 -20.66 1.11 -2.70
CA ALA A 21 -21.57 1.78 -3.63
C ALA A 21 -21.91 3.23 -3.25
N ILE A 22 -21.72 3.63 -1.99
CA ILE A 22 -22.09 4.97 -1.50
C ILE A 22 -20.90 5.82 -1.02
N ALA A 23 -19.74 5.19 -0.79
CA ALA A 23 -18.57 5.89 -0.27
C ALA A 23 -17.85 6.70 -1.36
N ASP A 24 -17.35 7.88 -0.96
CA ASP A 24 -16.36 8.60 -1.74
C ASP A 24 -15.14 7.68 -1.95
N LYS A 25 -14.72 7.51 -3.22
CA LYS A 25 -13.58 6.67 -3.59
C LYS A 25 -12.33 7.01 -2.77
N ARG A 26 -12.13 8.28 -2.40
CA ARG A 26 -11.04 8.70 -1.53
C ARG A 26 -11.13 8.09 -0.14
N MET A 27 -12.32 8.10 0.47
CA MET A 27 -12.54 7.46 1.78
C MET A 27 -12.37 5.95 1.69
N LEU A 28 -12.83 5.35 0.60
CA LEU A 28 -12.68 3.92 0.36
C LEU A 28 -11.21 3.50 0.28
N GLY A 29 -10.37 4.27 -0.42
CA GLY A 29 -8.91 4.08 -0.45
C GLY A 29 -8.28 4.10 0.95
N GLN A 30 -8.64 5.08 1.79
CA GLN A 30 -8.10 5.22 3.15
C GLN A 30 -8.51 4.06 4.07
N VAL A 31 -9.74 3.57 3.92
CA VAL A 31 -10.20 2.39 4.66
C VAL A 31 -9.36 1.18 4.26
N TYR A 32 -9.17 0.96 2.97
CA TYR A 32 -8.36 -0.15 2.47
C TYR A 32 -6.91 -0.09 2.96
N GLU A 33 -6.29 1.09 2.93
CA GLU A 33 -4.96 1.31 3.49
C GLU A 33 -4.91 0.96 4.98
N THR A 34 -5.82 1.51 5.78
CA THR A 34 -5.83 1.28 7.24
C THR A 34 -5.91 -0.22 7.54
N ARG A 35 -6.71 -0.97 6.77
CA ARG A 35 -6.78 -2.43 6.87
C ARG A 35 -5.47 -3.07 6.50
N GLY A 36 -4.88 -2.68 5.36
CA GLY A 36 -3.56 -3.13 4.93
C GLY A 36 -2.51 -3.01 6.03
N LEU A 37 -2.46 -1.86 6.72
CA LEU A 37 -1.55 -1.61 7.85
C LEU A 37 -1.84 -2.51 9.06
N ILE A 38 -3.11 -2.69 9.42
CA ILE A 38 -3.50 -3.61 10.50
C ILE A 38 -3.02 -5.04 10.20
N PHE A 39 -3.25 -5.54 8.98
CA PHE A 39 -2.84 -6.89 8.60
C PHE A 39 -1.31 -7.03 8.51
N ARG A 40 -0.60 -5.98 8.11
CA ARG A 40 0.88 -5.92 8.16
C ARG A 40 1.38 -6.08 9.58
N ASP A 41 0.76 -5.39 10.54
CA ASP A 41 1.16 -5.41 11.94
C ASP A 41 0.78 -6.74 12.62
N MET A 42 -0.21 -7.45 12.07
CA MET A 42 -0.55 -8.85 12.42
C MET A 42 0.33 -9.90 11.72
N ASP A 43 1.36 -9.48 10.96
CA ASP A 43 2.25 -10.34 10.16
C ASP A 43 1.52 -11.15 9.05
N ARG A 44 0.29 -10.75 8.70
CA ARG A 44 -0.51 -11.32 7.60
C ARG A 44 -0.22 -10.55 6.32
N LEU A 45 1.02 -10.66 5.84
CA LEU A 45 1.55 -9.86 4.74
C LEU A 45 0.81 -10.07 3.41
N GLY A 46 0.29 -11.26 3.13
CA GLY A 46 -0.47 -11.53 1.90
C GLY A 46 -1.81 -10.80 1.84
N GLU A 47 -2.53 -10.74 2.96
CA GLU A 47 -3.79 -10.00 3.06
C GLU A 47 -3.55 -8.50 3.07
N SER A 48 -2.50 -8.07 3.79
CA SER A 48 -2.03 -6.68 3.76
C SER A 48 -1.79 -6.20 2.33
N LEU A 49 -1.08 -7.00 1.54
CA LEU A 49 -0.82 -6.71 0.13
C LEU A 49 -2.12 -6.59 -0.67
N GLY A 50 -3.06 -7.51 -0.50
CA GLY A 50 -4.34 -7.48 -1.21
C GLY A 50 -5.16 -6.23 -0.91
N TYR A 51 -5.20 -5.77 0.35
CA TYR A 51 -5.89 -4.53 0.70
C TYR A 51 -5.17 -3.28 0.14
N LEU A 52 -3.84 -3.25 0.13
CA LEU A 52 -3.08 -2.15 -0.46
C LEU A 52 -3.25 -2.07 -1.98
N ASP A 53 -3.34 -3.22 -2.66
CA ASP A 53 -3.64 -3.28 -4.09
C ASP A 53 -5.04 -2.70 -4.39
N ARG A 54 -6.04 -3.02 -3.55
CA ARG A 54 -7.38 -2.41 -3.66
C ARG A 54 -7.37 -0.91 -3.39
N ALA A 55 -6.60 -0.45 -2.41
CA ALA A 55 -6.48 0.99 -2.12
C ALA A 55 -5.94 1.75 -3.34
N ILE A 56 -4.91 1.20 -4.00
CA ILE A 56 -4.30 1.75 -5.21
C ILE A 56 -5.31 1.76 -6.37
N GLU A 57 -5.97 0.63 -6.64
CA GLU A 57 -6.98 0.51 -7.71
C GLU A 57 -8.09 1.57 -7.57
N VAL A 58 -8.60 1.75 -6.35
CA VAL A 58 -9.64 2.74 -6.07
C VAL A 58 -9.14 4.16 -6.34
N VAL A 59 -7.95 4.52 -5.86
CA VAL A 59 -7.38 5.87 -6.07
C VAL A 59 -7.02 6.11 -7.53
N GLU A 60 -6.48 5.13 -8.25
CA GLU A 60 -6.22 5.23 -9.69
C GLU A 60 -7.53 5.44 -10.48
N SER A 61 -8.59 4.75 -10.08
CA SER A 61 -9.92 4.94 -10.69
C SER A 61 -10.52 6.32 -10.40
N ALA A 62 -10.14 6.96 -9.29
CA ALA A 62 -10.57 8.31 -8.92
C ALA A 62 -9.70 9.40 -9.56
N ARG A 63 -8.42 9.12 -9.78
CA ARG A 63 -7.45 10.02 -10.42
C ARG A 63 -7.80 10.33 -11.88
N GLY A 64 -8.62 9.50 -12.52
CA GLY A 64 -9.17 9.77 -13.85
C GLY A 64 -10.25 10.86 -13.90
N GLU A 65 -10.74 11.33 -12.74
CA GLU A 65 -11.73 12.40 -12.63
C GLU A 65 -10.98 13.75 -12.56
N GLU A 66 -11.18 14.61 -13.56
CA GLU A 66 -10.32 15.76 -13.91
C GLU A 66 -10.36 16.97 -12.95
N ASP A 67 -10.54 16.78 -11.65
CA ASP A 67 -10.45 17.89 -10.68
C ASP A 67 -8.97 18.16 -10.31
N PRO A 68 -8.38 19.30 -10.72
CA PRO A 68 -6.97 19.61 -10.46
C PRO A 68 -6.66 19.79 -8.97
N GLU A 69 -7.63 20.20 -8.16
CA GLU A 69 -7.46 20.37 -6.71
C GLU A 69 -7.43 19.02 -6.00
N LEU A 70 -8.20 18.05 -6.50
CA LEU A 70 -8.22 16.70 -5.96
C LEU A 70 -7.01 15.88 -6.40
N LYS A 71 -6.45 16.18 -7.59
CA LYS A 71 -5.29 15.46 -8.15
C LYS A 71 -4.09 15.44 -7.21
N ASP A 72 -3.69 16.57 -6.63
CA ASP A 72 -2.54 16.64 -5.71
C ASP A 72 -2.77 15.79 -4.45
N ALA A 73 -3.99 15.82 -3.91
CA ALA A 73 -4.37 15.00 -2.77
C ALA A 73 -4.38 13.49 -3.12
N LEU A 74 -4.82 13.12 -4.32
CA LEU A 74 -4.83 11.74 -4.80
C LEU A 74 -3.43 11.24 -5.12
N ASP A 75 -2.56 12.06 -5.71
CA ASP A 75 -1.15 11.72 -5.95
C ASP A 75 -0.41 11.53 -4.61
N GLY A 76 -0.72 12.37 -3.60
CA GLY A 76 -0.24 12.19 -2.24
C GLY A 76 -0.69 10.87 -1.59
N ALA A 77 -1.97 10.52 -1.70
CA ALA A 77 -2.50 9.25 -1.19
C ALA A 77 -1.92 8.03 -1.93
N LEU A 78 -1.83 8.11 -3.26
CA LEU A 78 -1.23 7.06 -4.08
C LEU A 78 0.23 6.83 -3.71
N ALA A 79 0.98 7.91 -3.45
CA ALA A 79 2.36 7.82 -2.98
C ALA A 79 2.47 7.06 -1.65
N GLU A 80 1.56 7.32 -0.71
CA GLU A 80 1.51 6.64 0.60
C GLU A 80 1.17 5.16 0.45
N TYR A 81 0.20 4.82 -0.39
CA TYR A 81 -0.22 3.43 -0.61
C TYR A 81 0.88 2.61 -1.29
N LEU A 82 1.56 3.20 -2.29
CA LEU A 82 2.73 2.58 -2.93
C LEU A 82 3.88 2.40 -1.94
N PHE A 83 4.13 3.38 -1.07
CA PHE A 83 5.14 3.23 -0.02
C PHE A 83 4.81 2.05 0.90
N HIS A 84 3.58 1.96 1.39
CA HIS A 84 3.15 0.85 2.25
C HIS A 84 3.21 -0.50 1.54
N ARG A 85 2.81 -0.55 0.26
CA ARG A 85 2.93 -1.77 -0.55
C ARG A 85 4.39 -2.18 -0.73
N GLY A 86 5.28 -1.22 -0.99
CA GLY A 86 6.73 -1.43 -1.06
C GLY A 86 7.30 -2.00 0.22
N VAL A 87 6.91 -1.47 1.39
CA VAL A 87 7.31 -2.01 2.70
C VAL A 87 6.84 -3.45 2.89
N VAL A 88 5.58 -3.75 2.54
CA VAL A 88 5.04 -5.12 2.64
C VAL A 88 5.76 -6.08 1.70
N ARG A 89 6.03 -5.67 0.46
CA ARG A 89 6.80 -6.46 -0.52
C ARG A 89 8.26 -6.69 -0.06
N SER A 90 8.89 -5.69 0.53
CA SER A 90 10.21 -5.81 1.16
C SER A 90 10.21 -6.87 2.27
N LYS A 91 9.20 -6.85 3.15
CA LYS A 91 9.01 -7.89 4.17
C LYS A 91 8.77 -9.29 3.58
N LEU A 92 8.10 -9.37 2.43
CA LEU A 92 7.92 -10.60 1.64
C LEU A 92 9.16 -11.01 0.84
N LYS A 93 10.28 -10.27 0.96
CA LYS A 93 11.53 -10.47 0.19
C LYS A 93 11.37 -10.29 -1.33
N ARG A 94 10.29 -9.63 -1.77
CA ARG A 94 10.04 -9.24 -3.16
C ARG A 94 10.69 -7.88 -3.42
N TYR A 95 12.01 -7.82 -3.34
CA TYR A 95 12.75 -6.56 -3.24
C TYR A 95 12.71 -5.71 -4.52
N GLU A 96 12.71 -6.33 -5.70
CA GLU A 96 12.62 -5.65 -6.98
C GLU A 96 11.27 -4.93 -7.15
N GLU A 97 10.20 -5.62 -6.80
CA GLU A 97 8.84 -5.06 -6.84
C GLU A 97 8.65 -3.98 -5.77
N ALA A 98 9.26 -4.17 -4.59
CA ALA A 98 9.30 -3.14 -3.56
C ALA A 98 10.02 -1.88 -4.05
N LEU A 99 11.16 -2.03 -4.74
CA LEU A 99 11.91 -0.91 -5.29
C LEU A 99 11.12 -0.15 -6.37
N ALA A 100 10.35 -0.86 -7.19
CA ALA A 100 9.48 -0.23 -8.19
C ALA A 100 8.43 0.67 -7.53
N ASP A 101 7.71 0.14 -6.52
CA ASP A 101 6.69 0.90 -5.78
C ASP A 101 7.29 2.10 -5.03
N LEU A 102 8.42 1.89 -4.36
CA LEU A 102 9.11 2.95 -3.63
C LEU A 102 9.64 4.06 -4.57
N HIS A 103 9.98 3.72 -5.81
CA HIS A 103 10.40 4.70 -6.81
C HIS A 103 9.23 5.52 -7.34
N GLU A 104 8.08 4.90 -7.60
CA GLU A 104 6.87 5.65 -7.97
C GLU A 104 6.36 6.53 -6.82
N SER A 105 6.34 6.02 -5.59
CA SER A 105 5.96 6.79 -4.41
C SER A 105 6.76 8.10 -4.32
N LEU A 106 8.09 8.02 -4.48
CA LEU A 106 8.96 9.19 -4.44
C LEU A 106 8.71 10.19 -5.60
N LYS A 107 8.30 9.70 -6.77
CA LYS A 107 7.96 10.56 -7.92
C LYS A 107 6.68 11.34 -7.70
N LEU A 108 5.69 10.72 -7.06
CA LEU A 108 4.38 11.30 -6.83
C LEU A 108 4.40 12.29 -5.65
N SER A 109 5.04 11.91 -4.55
CA SER A 109 5.20 12.80 -3.39
C SER A 109 6.58 12.66 -2.76
N PRO A 110 7.42 13.71 -2.81
CA PRO A 110 8.71 13.71 -2.14
C PRO A 110 8.60 13.98 -0.63
N LYS A 111 7.38 14.16 -0.09
CA LYS A 111 7.16 14.58 1.30
C LYS A 111 7.75 13.59 2.31
N ASP A 112 7.70 12.30 1.99
CA ASP A 112 8.21 11.21 2.84
C ASP A 112 9.49 10.58 2.28
N ALA A 113 10.25 11.33 1.48
CA ALA A 113 11.44 10.84 0.80
C ALA A 113 12.45 10.16 1.73
N ALA A 114 12.61 10.64 2.97
CA ALA A 114 13.54 10.04 3.93
C ALA A 114 13.16 8.60 4.29
N ALA A 115 11.88 8.34 4.57
CA ALA A 115 11.38 6.99 4.89
C ALA A 115 11.47 6.07 3.67
N VAL A 116 11.07 6.56 2.50
CA VAL A 116 11.15 5.84 1.23
C VAL A 116 12.60 5.47 0.91
N LEU A 117 13.55 6.39 1.07
CA LEU A 117 14.97 6.15 0.82
C LEU A 117 15.59 5.14 1.79
N ASN A 118 15.17 5.15 3.06
CA ASN A 118 15.60 4.15 4.03
C ASN A 118 15.16 2.74 3.62
N GLU A 119 13.89 2.57 3.25
CA GLU A 119 13.35 1.29 2.79
C GLU A 119 14.01 0.81 1.48
N ARG A 120 14.27 1.73 0.54
CA ARG A 120 15.03 1.41 -0.68
C ARG A 120 16.45 0.95 -0.35
N GLY A 121 17.13 1.61 0.58
CA GLY A 121 18.47 1.22 1.04
C GLY A 121 18.48 -0.18 1.62
N MET A 122 17.45 -0.56 2.38
CA MET A 122 17.29 -1.93 2.88
C MET A 122 17.09 -2.92 1.74
N CYS A 123 16.21 -2.63 0.78
CA CYS A 123 15.97 -3.49 -0.38
C CYS A 123 17.27 -3.72 -1.19
N TRP A 124 18.03 -2.66 -1.48
CA TRP A 124 19.31 -2.77 -2.19
C TRP A 124 20.36 -3.57 -1.40
N LYS A 125 20.42 -3.38 -0.08
CA LYS A 125 21.32 -4.17 0.77
C LYS A 125 20.97 -5.66 0.71
N TYR A 126 19.69 -6.02 0.71
CA TYR A 126 19.30 -7.43 0.61
C TYR A 126 19.53 -8.00 -0.78
N LEU A 127 19.26 -7.25 -1.85
CA LEU A 127 19.57 -7.66 -3.23
C LEU A 127 21.06 -7.86 -3.47
N GLY A 128 21.92 -6.94 -2.99
CA GLY A 128 23.38 -7.07 -3.10
C GLY A 128 23.96 -8.22 -2.27
N ASN A 129 23.21 -8.74 -1.29
CA ASN A 129 23.57 -9.90 -0.48
C ASN A 129 22.94 -11.21 -0.98
N LEU A 130 22.13 -11.19 -2.03
CA LEU A 130 21.61 -12.37 -2.71
C LEU A 130 22.57 -12.73 -3.86
N PRO A 131 23.50 -13.70 -3.67
CA PRO A 131 24.41 -14.11 -4.73
C PRO A 131 23.69 -14.70 -5.97
N GLU A 132 22.40 -15.02 -5.86
CA GLU A 132 21.62 -15.73 -6.89
C GLU A 132 20.55 -14.88 -7.61
N ALA A 133 20.46 -13.55 -7.41
CA ALA A 133 19.50 -12.71 -8.14
C ALA A 133 19.90 -12.42 -9.62
N ILE A 134 20.92 -13.13 -10.14
CA ILE A 134 21.36 -13.05 -11.54
C ILE A 134 21.33 -14.45 -12.17
N SER A 135 20.16 -15.07 -12.23
CA SER A 135 19.90 -16.11 -13.23
C SER A 135 18.41 -16.36 -13.43
N ASP A 136 17.75 -15.47 -14.16
CA ASP A 136 16.88 -15.86 -15.29
C ASP A 136 17.02 -14.83 -16.40
#